data_AF-A0A7W6RGB5-F1
#
_entry.id   AF-A0A7W6RGB5-F1
#
_cell.length_a   1.000
_cell.length_b   1.000
_cell.length_c   1.000
_cell.angle_alpha   90.00
_cell.angle_beta   90.00
_cell.angle_gamma   90.00
#
_symmetry.space_group_name_H-M   'P 1'
#
loop_
_entity.id
_entity.type
_entity.pdbx_description
1 polymer ?
#
loop_
_entity_poly.entity_id
_entity_poly.type
_entity_poly.pdbx_seq_one_letter_code
_entity_poly.pdbx_strand_id
1 'polypeptide(L)' 'MAFATLDWVDWFNARRLLGPIGNIPPAEAETRYYQALREVERAA' A
#
# COMPACT_ATOMS: atom_id res chain seq x y z
N MET A 1 -15.06 -11.33 -16.12
CA MET A 1 -15.05 -11.42 -14.65
C MET A 1 -13.79 -10.82 -14.02
N ALA A 2 -12.58 -11.06 -14.56
CA ALA A 2 -11.33 -10.52 -13.99
C ALA A 2 -11.18 -8.98 -13.98
N PHE A 3 -11.83 -8.26 -14.90
CA PHE A 3 -11.70 -6.81 -15.00
C PHE A 3 -12.42 -6.05 -13.87
N ALA A 4 -13.59 -6.53 -13.43
CA ALA A 4 -14.34 -5.90 -12.33
C ALA A 4 -13.57 -5.95 -10.99
N THR A 5 -12.72 -6.95 -10.80
CA THR A 5 -11.87 -7.08 -9.61
C THR A 5 -10.67 -6.14 -9.66
N LEU A 6 -10.03 -6.00 -10.83
CA LEU A 6 -8.88 -5.11 -11.00
C LEU A 6 -9.28 -3.62 -10.90
N ASP A 7 -10.41 -3.23 -11.47
CA ASP A 7 -10.90 -1.84 -11.39
C ASP A 7 -11.30 -1.45 -9.96
N TRP A 8 -11.88 -2.39 -9.20
CA TRP A 8 -12.21 -2.16 -7.78
C TRP A 8 -10.96 -2.01 -6.92
N VAL A 9 -9.94 -2.85 -7.16
CA VAL A 9 -8.65 -2.77 -6.47
C VAL A 9 -7.94 -1.46 -6.80
N ASP A 10 -7.93 -1.03 -8.06
CA ASP A 10 -7.33 0.24 -8.46
C ASP A 10 -8.03 1.45 -7.80
N TRP A 11 -9.37 1.49 -7.84
CA TRP A 11 -10.13 2.54 -7.15
C TRP A 11 -9.92 2.53 -5.63
N PHE A 12 -9.91 1.35 -5.00
CA PHE A 12 -9.69 1.22 -3.56
C PHE A 12 -8.29 1.73 -3.17
N ASN A 13 -7.28 1.37 -3.96
CA ASN A 13 -5.90 1.78 -3.73
C ASN A 13 -5.65 3.26 -4.05
N ALA A 14 -6.35 3.85 -5.03
CA ALA A 14 -6.10 5.22 -5.45
C ALA A 14 -7.01 6.27 -4.79
N ARG A 15 -8.20 5.90 -4.29
CA ARG A 15 -9.25 6.87 -3.94
C ARG A 15 -9.92 6.69 -2.58
N ARG A 16 -9.83 5.52 -1.94
CA ARG A 16 -10.54 5.31 -0.66
C ARG A 16 -9.78 5.93 0.51
N LEU A 17 -10.52 6.36 1.55
CA LEU A 17 -10.04 7.06 2.73
C LEU A 17 -8.78 6.41 3.34
N LEU A 18 -7.66 7.14 3.28
CA LEU A 18 -6.31 6.69 3.66
C LEU A 18 -5.95 7.06 5.12
N GLY A 19 -6.95 7.32 5.95
CA GLY A 19 -6.78 7.80 7.33
C GLY A 19 -5.79 6.99 8.17
N PRO A 20 -5.85 5.64 8.18
CA PRO A 20 -4.94 4.81 8.97
C PRO A 20 -3.47 4.88 8.53
N ILE A 21 -3.20 5.17 7.25
CA ILE A 21 -1.83 5.24 6.70
C ILE A 21 -1.35 6.69 6.53
N GLY A 22 -2.03 7.67 7.13
CA GLY A 22 -1.59 9.07 7.11
C GLY A 22 -1.90 9.80 5.81
N ASN A 23 -2.93 9.36 5.09
CA ASN A 23 -3.39 9.98 3.85
C ASN A 23 -2.43 9.87 2.64
N ILE A 24 -1.54 8.87 2.64
CA ILE A 24 -0.66 8.56 1.49
C ILE A 24 -1.16 7.32 0.74
N PRO A 25 -0.87 7.18 -0.57
CA PRO A 25 -1.27 6.00 -1.33
C PRO A 25 -0.80 4.69 -0.68
N PRO A 26 -1.61 3.61 -0.70
CA PRO A 26 -1.23 2.33 -0.09
C PRO A 26 0.08 1.77 -0.67
N ALA A 27 0.34 1.93 -1.96
CA ALA A 27 1.59 1.51 -2.58
C ALA A 27 2.83 2.22 -1.98
N GLU A 28 2.69 3.50 -1.61
CA GLU A 28 3.76 4.24 -0.93
C GLU A 28 3.94 3.75 0.52
N ALA A 29 2.83 3.50 1.24
CA ALA A 29 2.87 2.94 2.58
C ALA A 29 3.52 1.54 2.62
N GLU A 30 3.17 0.66 1.69
CA GLU A 30 3.78 -0.67 1.53
C GLU A 30 5.28 -0.57 1.24
N THR A 31 5.67 0.32 0.34
CA THR A 31 7.09 0.55 0.02
C THR A 31 7.88 0.94 1.27
N ARG A 32 7.36 1.88 2.07
CA ARG A 32 7.99 2.29 3.34
C ARG A 32 8.05 1.15 4.34
N TYR A 33 6.98 0.37 4.48
CA TYR A 33 6.93 -0.78 5.36
C TYR A 33 8.00 -1.82 5.00
N TYR A 34 8.10 -2.20 3.73
CA TYR A 34 9.10 -3.19 3.30
C TYR A 34 10.53 -2.66 3.35
N GLN A 35 10.74 -1.36 3.15
CA GLN A 35 12.06 -0.75 3.37
C GLN A 35 12.46 -0.86 4.84
N ALA A 36 11.59 -0.43 5.77
CA ALA A 36 11.85 -0.53 7.20
C ALA A 36 12.07 -1.99 7.65
N LEU A 37 11.27 -2.92 7.14
CA LEU A 37 11.44 -4.34 7.43
C LEU A 37 12.80 -4.86 6.98
N ARG A 38 13.23 -4.52 5.75
CA ARG A 38 14.56 -4.89 5.23
C ARG A 38 15.70 -4.25 6.02
N GLU A 39 15.52 -3.04 6.52
CA GLU A 39 16.51 -2.38 7.37
C GLU A 39 16.66 -3.09 8.71
N VAL A 40 15.53 -3.48 9.33
CA VAL A 40 15.53 -4.31 10.55
C VAL A 40 16.20 -5.65 10.29
N GLU A 41 15.87 -6.34 9.19
CA GLU A 41 16.49 -7.62 8.82
C GLU A 41 18.00 -7.50 8.58
N ARG A 42 18.48 -6.37 8.04
CA ARG A 42 19.91 -6.13 7.82
C ARG A 42 20.68 -5.78 9.11
N ALA A 43 19.99 -5.22 10.10
CA ALA A 43 20.58 -4.82 11.37
C ALA A 43 20.61 -5.94 12.41
N ALA A 44 19.92 -7.06 12.15
CA ALA A 44 19.86 -8.27 12.97
C ALA A 44 20.96 -9.27 12.58
#